data_AF-A0A1H2VD09-F1
#
_entry.id   AF-A0A1H2VD09-F1
#
_cell.length_a   1.000
_cell.length_b   1.000
_cell.length_c   1.000
_cell.angle_alpha   90.00
_cell.angle_beta   90.00
_cell.angle_gamma   90.00
#
_symmetry.space_group_name_H-M   'P 1'
#
loop_
_entity.id
_entity.type
_entity.pdbx_description
1 polymer ?
#
loop_
_entity_poly.entity_id
_entity_poly.type
_entity_poly.pdbx_seq_one_letter_code
_entity_poly.pdbx_strand_id
1 'polypeptide(L)'
;MVIKDDYRMDYADGIKNVLLRKIHKAEQDLLQLKLDYCRFVYGLSHRSRVQAHGREYQVNSVDVASMTRQPDGSFSRPEVIGVPVGPTDTGEAVQIGCNWTLIGNRASSS
;
A
#
# COMPACT_ATOMS: atom_id res chain seq x y z
N MET A 1 -38.87 9.58 35.82
CA MET A 1 -38.77 9.14 34.42
C MET A 1 -37.42 9.60 33.88
N VAL A 2 -36.36 8.81 34.10
CA VAL A 2 -34.96 9.16 33.74
C VAL A 2 -34.28 8.05 32.90
N ILE A 3 -34.92 6.88 32.78
CA ILE A 3 -34.30 5.67 32.20
C ILE A 3 -34.32 5.66 30.65
N LYS A 4 -35.13 6.51 30.01
CA LYS A 4 -35.34 6.47 28.56
C LYS A 4 -34.24 7.16 27.75
N ASP A 5 -33.57 8.15 28.34
CA ASP A 5 -32.50 8.91 27.68
C ASP A 5 -31.14 8.20 27.77
N ASP A 6 -30.87 7.53 28.89
CA ASP A 6 -29.64 6.76 29.11
C ASP A 6 -29.55 5.55 28.15
N TYR A 7 -30.65 4.81 28.00
CA TYR A 7 -30.72 3.68 27.06
C TYR A 7 -30.59 4.10 25.59
N ARG A 8 -31.06 5.31 25.24
CA ARG A 8 -30.90 5.87 23.89
C ARG A 8 -29.46 6.23 23.59
N MET A 9 -28.72 6.73 24.58
CA MET A 9 -27.30 7.04 24.44
C MET A 9 -26.46 5.76 24.32
N ASP A 10 -26.70 4.76 25.16
CA ASP A 10 -26.01 3.45 25.08
C ASP A 10 -26.25 2.74 23.75
N TYR A 11 -27.48 2.81 23.21
CA TYR A 11 -27.78 2.24 21.89
C TYR A 11 -27.10 3.02 20.76
N ALA A 12 -27.13 4.36 20.81
CA ALA A 12 -26.48 5.22 19.83
C ALA A 12 -24.96 5.03 19.83
N ASP A 13 -24.33 4.93 21.00
CA ASP A 13 -22.91 4.66 21.17
C ASP A 13 -22.56 3.23 20.73
N GLY A 14 -23.43 2.26 21.01
CA GLY A 14 -23.32 0.90 20.50
C GLY A 14 -23.27 0.84 18.97
N ILE A 15 -24.21 1.51 18.30
CA ILE A 15 -24.23 1.60 16.82
C ILE A 15 -22.98 2.32 16.31
N LYS A 16 -22.64 3.47 16.87
CA LYS A 16 -21.45 4.25 16.48
C LYS A 16 -20.20 3.39 16.54
N ASN A 17 -20.00 2.66 17.63
CA ASN A 17 -18.85 1.77 17.80
C ASN A 17 -18.83 0.60 16.81
N VAL A 18 -19.99 0.08 16.39
CA VAL A 18 -20.09 -0.93 15.33
C VAL A 18 -19.74 -0.33 13.98
N LEU A 19 -20.23 0.87 13.67
CA LEU A 19 -19.94 1.56 12.41
C LEU A 19 -18.44 1.87 12.28
N LEU A 20 -17.82 2.41 13.33
CA LEU A 20 -16.36 2.66 13.34
C LEU A 20 -15.55 1.39 13.10
N ARG A 21 -15.93 0.27 13.75
CA ARG A 21 -15.28 -1.03 13.51
C ARG A 21 -15.42 -1.51 12.07
N LYS A 22 -16.59 -1.31 11.45
CA LYS A 22 -16.83 -1.66 10.04
C LYS A 22 -16.00 -0.79 9.09
N ILE A 23 -15.92 0.51 9.37
CA ILE A 23 -15.10 1.46 8.58
C ILE A 23 -13.63 1.04 8.65
N HIS A 24 -13.07 0.86 9.85
CA HIS A 24 -11.67 0.45 10.00
C HIS A 24 -11.38 -0.89 9.31
N LYS A 25 -12.31 -1.85 9.39
CA LYS A 25 -12.15 -3.11 8.67
C LYS A 25 -12.14 -2.91 7.15
N ALA A 26 -13.05 -2.10 6.61
CA ALA A 26 -13.10 -1.83 5.18
C ALA A 26 -11.83 -1.09 4.70
N GLU A 27 -11.30 -0.17 5.50
CA GLU A 27 -10.03 0.54 5.21
C GLU A 27 -8.84 -0.44 5.19
N GLN A 28 -8.75 -1.34 6.17
CA GLN A 28 -7.73 -2.38 6.20
C GLN A 28 -7.83 -3.34 5.01
N ASP A 29 -9.06 -3.79 4.69
CA ASP A 29 -9.32 -4.68 3.56
C ASP A 29 -8.93 -3.99 2.23
N LEU A 30 -9.18 -2.69 2.09
CA LEU A 30 -8.75 -1.90 0.92
C LEU A 30 -7.22 -1.79 0.81
N LEU A 31 -6.52 -1.55 1.93
CA LEU A 31 -5.05 -1.48 1.94
C LEU A 31 -4.43 -2.82 1.50
N GLN A 32 -4.97 -3.94 1.98
CA GLN A 32 -4.54 -5.27 1.55
C GLN A 32 -4.79 -5.49 0.06
N LEU A 33 -5.97 -5.13 -0.44
CA LEU A 33 -6.28 -5.27 -1.85
C LEU A 33 -5.37 -4.43 -2.75
N LYS A 34 -4.96 -3.24 -2.29
CA LYS A 34 -3.96 -2.41 -3.00
C LYS A 34 -2.57 -3.05 -3.01
N LEU A 35 -2.15 -3.70 -1.91
CA LEU A 35 -0.89 -4.46 -1.88
C LEU A 35 -0.92 -5.65 -2.86
N ASP A 36 -2.03 -6.39 -2.88
CA ASP A 36 -2.23 -7.48 -3.85
C ASP A 36 -2.22 -6.95 -5.28
N TYR A 37 -2.88 -5.81 -5.54
CA TYR A 37 -2.83 -5.15 -6.84
C TYR A 37 -1.38 -4.82 -7.23
N CYS A 38 -0.56 -4.29 -6.32
CA CYS A 38 0.86 -4.04 -6.58
C CYS A 38 1.62 -5.32 -6.96
N ARG A 39 1.33 -6.41 -6.27
CA ARG A 39 1.96 -7.71 -6.53
C ARG A 39 1.54 -8.29 -7.89
N PHE A 40 0.25 -8.28 -8.21
CA PHE A 40 -0.28 -8.95 -9.41
C PHE A 40 -0.19 -8.10 -10.68
N VAL A 41 -0.42 -6.79 -10.57
CA VAL A 41 -0.41 -5.89 -11.73
C VAL A 41 0.97 -5.34 -12.01
N TYR A 42 1.75 -5.03 -10.96
CA TYR A 42 3.08 -4.44 -11.12
C TYR A 42 4.24 -5.39 -10.83
N GLY A 43 3.99 -6.61 -10.35
CA GLY A 43 5.06 -7.53 -9.93
C GLY A 43 5.87 -7.00 -8.73
N LEU A 44 5.34 -6.02 -8.00
CA LEU A 44 6.04 -5.31 -6.94
C LEU A 44 5.85 -6.01 -5.59
N SER A 45 6.96 -6.22 -4.88
CA SER A 45 7.01 -6.77 -3.52
C SER A 45 8.15 -6.10 -2.73
N HIS A 46 8.21 -6.30 -1.41
CA HIS A 46 9.27 -5.77 -0.53
C HIS A 46 10.68 -6.38 -0.78
N ARG A 47 10.88 -7.14 -1.85
CA ARG A 47 12.19 -7.62 -2.30
C ARG A 47 12.39 -7.48 -3.81
N SER A 48 11.46 -6.80 -4.47
CA SER A 48 11.57 -6.53 -5.90
C SER A 48 12.73 -5.56 -6.13
N ARG A 49 13.47 -5.78 -7.21
CA ARG A 49 14.43 -4.81 -7.72
C ARG A 49 13.73 -3.89 -8.69
N VAL A 50 13.97 -2.59 -8.54
CA VAL A 50 13.39 -1.56 -9.41
C VAL A 50 14.49 -0.64 -9.91
N GLN A 51 14.29 -0.09 -11.11
CA GLN A 51 15.14 0.94 -11.67
C GLN A 51 14.40 2.28 -11.60
N ALA A 52 15.09 3.31 -11.11
CA ALA A 52 14.63 4.69 -11.11
C ALA A 52 15.81 5.62 -11.35
N HIS A 53 15.64 6.66 -12.16
CA HIS A 53 16.70 7.63 -12.48
C HIS A 53 18.04 6.98 -12.93
N GLY A 54 17.96 5.85 -13.65
CA GLY A 54 19.13 5.11 -14.13
C GLY A 54 19.88 4.31 -13.06
N ARG A 55 19.39 4.28 -11.81
CA ARG A 55 19.95 3.50 -10.70
C ARG A 55 19.01 2.37 -10.31
N GLU A 56 19.59 1.29 -9.80
CA GLU A 56 18.84 0.15 -9.30
C GLU A 56 18.67 0.24 -7.79
N TYR A 57 17.51 -0.22 -7.31
CA TYR A 57 17.17 -0.22 -5.90
C TYR A 57 16.51 -1.54 -5.52
N GLN A 58 16.78 -2.01 -4.31
CA GLN A 58 15.99 -3.05 -3.67
C GLN A 58 14.88 -2.37 -2.86
N VAL A 59 13.63 -2.69 -3.19
CA VAL A 59 12.46 -2.15 -2.50
C VAL A 59 12.44 -2.68 -1.07
N ASN A 60 12.22 -1.80 -0.10
CA ASN A 60 12.04 -2.16 1.31
C ASN A 60 10.59 -1.91 1.77
N SER A 61 9.94 -0.87 1.26
CA SER A 61 8.57 -0.50 1.62
C SER A 61 7.80 -0.01 0.41
N VAL A 62 6.49 -0.29 0.42
CA VAL A 62 5.54 0.11 -0.61
C VAL A 62 4.43 0.92 0.06
N ASP A 63 4.33 2.20 -0.30
CA ASP A 63 3.26 3.06 0.19
C ASP A 63 2.01 2.92 -0.70
N VAL A 64 1.12 2.01 -0.31
CA VAL A 64 -0.16 1.82 -1.01
C VAL A 64 -1.17 2.95 -0.75
N ALA A 65 -0.98 3.77 0.27
CA ALA A 65 -1.84 4.92 0.50
C ALA A 65 -1.65 5.98 -0.59
N SER A 66 -0.42 6.12 -1.12
CA SER A 66 -0.10 7.01 -2.26
C SER A 66 -0.82 6.65 -3.58
N MET A 67 -1.36 5.44 -3.70
CA MET A 67 -2.04 5.00 -4.92
C MET A 67 -3.40 5.68 -5.10
N THR A 68 -3.60 6.27 -6.27
CA THR A 68 -4.84 6.94 -6.67
C THR A 68 -5.63 6.08 -7.65
N ARG A 69 -6.96 6.05 -7.50
CA ARG A 69 -7.85 5.35 -8.43
C ARG A 69 -7.99 6.17 -9.71
N GLN A 70 -7.77 5.51 -10.83
CA GLN A 70 -7.83 6.10 -12.16
C GLN A 70 -9.24 6.00 -12.77
N PRO A 71 -9.57 6.77 -13.82
CA PRO A 71 -10.89 6.77 -14.46
C PRO A 71 -11.30 5.40 -15.03
N ASP A 72 -10.33 4.60 -15.47
CA ASP A 72 -10.53 3.24 -15.99
C ASP A 72 -10.74 2.20 -14.88
N GLY A 73 -10.70 2.61 -13.61
CA GLY A 73 -10.83 1.75 -12.46
C GLY A 73 -9.52 1.10 -11.98
N SER A 74 -8.40 1.33 -12.68
CA SER A 74 -7.07 0.91 -12.25
C SER A 74 -6.55 1.77 -11.08
N PHE A 75 -5.46 1.35 -10.44
CA PHE A 75 -4.74 2.18 -9.46
C PHE A 75 -3.39 2.61 -10.02
N SER A 76 -2.97 3.85 -9.72
CA SER A 76 -1.62 4.34 -10.06
C SER A 76 -0.51 3.51 -9.41
N ARG A 77 0.72 3.66 -9.89
CA ARG A 77 1.88 3.07 -9.21
C ARG A 77 2.03 3.66 -7.79
N PRO A 78 2.38 2.85 -6.79
CA PRO A 78 2.72 3.34 -5.46
C PRO A 78 4.08 4.06 -5.44
N GLU A 79 4.23 4.96 -4.48
CA GLU A 79 5.54 5.39 -4.01
C GLU A 79 6.24 4.23 -3.29
N VAL A 80 7.55 4.12 -3.51
CA VAL A 80 8.37 3.09 -2.88
C VAL A 80 9.61 3.68 -2.22
N ILE A 81 10.02 3.04 -1.14
CA ILE A 81 11.28 3.29 -0.44
C ILE A 81 12.16 2.07 -0.64
N GLY A 82 13.44 2.29 -0.89
CA GLY A 82 14.38 1.19 -1.09
C GLY A 82 15.83 1.61 -0.90
N VAL A 83 16.72 0.63 -0.96
CA VAL A 83 18.16 0.82 -0.80
C VAL A 83 18.82 0.73 -2.18
N PRO A 84 19.76 1.62 -2.54
CA PRO A 84 20.50 1.52 -3.79
C PRO A 84 21.24 0.18 -3.91
N VAL A 85 21.23 -0.45 -5.07
CA VAL A 85 21.99 -1.67 -5.34
C VAL A 85 23.18 -1.34 -6.23
N GLY A 86 24.41 -1.51 -5.73
CA GLY A 86 25.62 -1.29 -6.53
C GLY A 86 26.86 -0.89 -5.71
N PRO A 87 27.93 -0.41 -6.37
CA PRO A 87 29.21 -0.09 -5.71
C PRO A 87 29.15 1.15 -4.80
N THR A 88 28.06 1.91 -4.86
CA THR A 88 27.75 3.04 -3.97
C THR A 88 26.58 2.71 -3.05
N ASP A 89 26.42 1.44 -2.70
CA ASP A 89 25.46 1.01 -1.70
C ASP A 89 25.84 1.62 -0.35
N THR A 90 25.06 2.62 0.07
CA THR A 90 25.19 3.25 1.39
C THR A 90 24.46 2.46 2.47
N GLY A 91 23.68 1.43 2.11
CA GLY A 91 22.77 0.72 3.00
C GLY A 91 21.57 1.54 3.47
N GLU A 92 21.51 2.83 3.12
CA GLU A 92 20.49 3.75 3.58
C GLU A 92 19.26 3.71 2.67
N ALA A 93 18.09 3.62 3.29
CA ALA A 93 16.82 3.63 2.58
C ALA A 93 16.50 5.05 2.07
N VAL A 94 16.18 5.17 0.79
CA VAL A 94 15.85 6.43 0.13
C VAL A 94 14.46 6.39 -0.49
N GLN A 95 13.80 7.56 -0.59
CA GLN A 95 12.55 7.72 -1.33
C GLN A 95 12.83 7.59 -2.83
N ILE A 96 12.24 6.58 -3.48
CA ILE A 96 12.37 6.34 -4.92
C ILE A 96 11.23 7.01 -5.70
N GLY A 97 10.07 7.19 -5.04
CA GLY A 97 8.86 7.75 -5.66
C GLY A 97 8.10 6.71 -6.48
N CYS A 98 7.32 7.14 -7.46
CA CYS A 98 6.41 6.29 -8.26
C CYS A 98 6.87 6.04 -9.71
N ASN A 99 7.95 6.69 -10.15
CA ASN A 99 8.51 6.60 -11.51
C ASN A 99 9.58 5.51 -11.63
N TRP A 100 9.25 4.30 -11.19
CA TRP A 100 10.14 3.15 -11.23
C TRP A 100 9.69 2.12 -12.27
N THR A 101 10.64 1.29 -12.71
CA THR A 101 10.40 0.14 -13.59
C THR A 101 10.89 -1.12 -12.90
N LEU A 102 10.09 -2.19 -12.92
CA LEU A 102 10.49 -3.46 -12.33
C LEU A 102 11.66 -4.06 -13.11
N ILE A 103 12.74 -4.40 -12.41
CA ILE A 103 13.85 -5.17 -12.97
C ILE A 103 13.47 -6.63 -12.81
N GLY A 104 13.03 -7.24 -13.90
CA GLY A 104 12.53 -8.61 -13.87
C GLY A 104 13.58 -9.59 -13.34
N ASN A 105 13.19 -10.43 -12.39
CA ASN A 105 13.73 -11.78 -12.39
C ASN A 105 13.21 -12.41 -13.69
N ARG A 106 14.10 -12.71 -14.65
CA ARG A 106 13.73 -13.47 -15.84
C ARG A 106 13.01 -14.73 -15.36
N ALA A 107 11.68 -14.78 -15.53
CA ALA A 107 11.03 -16.06 -15.63
C ALA A 107 11.72 -16.76 -16.81
N SER A 108 12.40 -17.85 -16.50
CA SER A 108 12.91 -18.82 -17.46
C SER A 108 11.86 -19.06 -18.53
N SER A 109 12.14 -18.59 -19.74
CA SER A 109 11.56 -19.11 -20.96
C SER A 109 12.04 -20.55 -21.10
N SER A 110 11.15 -21.51 -20.91
CA SER A 110 11.28 -22.90 -21.35
C SER A 110 10.01 -23.31 -22.06
#